data_AF-A0A2E3CVF2-F1
#
_entry.id   AF-A0A2E3CVF2-F1
#
_cell.length_a   1.000
_cell.length_b   1.000
_cell.length_c   1.000
_cell.angle_alpha   90.00
_cell.angle_beta   90.00
_cell.angle_gamma   90.00
#
_symmetry.space_group_name_H-M   'P 1'
#
loop_
_entity.id
_entity.type
_entity.pdbx_description
1 polymer ?
#
loop_
_entity_poly.entity_id
_entity_poly.type
_entity_poly.pdbx_seq_one_letter_code
_entity_poly.pdbx_strand_id
1 'polypeptide(L)'
;MLKQKIILLVLGFALASTTLADTFDDAVAVYLKGFDHCTEAKDALTSGDLNGANRALKQYDAIKAEAVGLNNTILSTNKRGMDSNLKFCERVAKDIEIEIGTPILNKAISACDQAREQLKAKQPELAKASYDQFVSLKEEALSTAPRLTDLFSTRNQISRCERLEKKIIGFSQKQEALSLSIDTVVEESESYNSVCQNALQGLNATPEDKRALDEANKALITARQHHRAVMTETLALAELAKTPDRPEKISTDKQLAAGDRCMASLKQRIDASEASLEQAQQELNEYDNALKKGIAQCESVKQQTAADISQESYANARAQYESALESRNTVRTALSNSTYYQNQKRSQKARSIDSKLGKLNTCLESARSHVSTLFAALPLKPMAANTAQQSNIKQTGGVPPKKISGSIRMLDTTPEFIVAYMVDGSKPDDNLEVVIDSSGFDHPVYFVGNGDTFRIKSKDFATHRISAINDLMDFSENLARVQSRQTRTAKVTWPSNTLVQLRSDRGDVVPSYIANIESSQHQLIMFDFGSDSVTFELDNPNEAAVGYLLIPNFDPLEIRISEGEIKSLALSRDRQPLGSVLLKGL
;
A
#
# COMPACT_ATOMS: atom_id res chain seq x y z
N MET A 1 -1.02 108.41 -57.76
CA MET A 1 -1.60 108.68 -59.08
C MET A 1 -2.86 107.83 -59.17
N LEU A 2 -4.08 108.30 -59.44
CA LEU A 2 -4.52 109.41 -60.30
C LEU A 2 -5.73 110.13 -59.67
N LYS A 3 -5.85 111.42 -59.98
CA LYS A 3 -6.95 112.37 -59.68
C LYS A 3 -8.23 111.96 -60.42
N GLN A 4 -9.45 112.29 -60.00
CA GLN A 4 -10.23 113.53 -60.26
C GLN A 4 -11.67 113.20 -59.78
N LYS A 5 -12.42 113.90 -58.91
CA LYS A 5 -12.84 115.30 -58.73
C LYS A 5 -13.91 115.82 -59.74
N ILE A 6 -15.02 116.30 -59.15
CA ILE A 6 -16.03 117.32 -59.60
C ILE A 6 -17.27 116.65 -60.28
N ILE A 7 -18.56 116.85 -59.90
CA ILE A 7 -19.38 118.09 -59.75
C ILE A 7 -20.61 117.92 -58.83
N LEU A 8 -20.98 119.06 -58.20
CA LEU A 8 -22.14 119.52 -57.42
C LEU A 8 -23.52 118.87 -57.73
N LEU A 9 -24.42 118.57 -56.77
CA LEU A 9 -25.10 119.35 -55.70
C LEU A 9 -26.38 120.08 -56.18
N VAL A 10 -27.55 119.49 -55.89
CA VAL A 10 -28.80 120.18 -55.54
C VAL A 10 -29.55 119.33 -54.49
N LEU A 11 -29.92 120.00 -53.40
CA LEU A 11 -30.63 119.51 -52.22
C LEU A 11 -32.04 118.98 -52.53
N GLY A 12 -32.41 117.91 -51.83
CA GLY A 12 -33.79 117.48 -51.60
C GLY A 12 -33.84 116.61 -50.34
N PHE A 13 -34.11 117.26 -49.20
CA PHE A 13 -34.28 116.63 -47.90
C PHE A 13 -35.57 115.80 -47.90
N ALA A 14 -35.47 114.48 -47.77
CA ALA A 14 -36.56 113.63 -47.33
C ALA A 14 -36.00 112.63 -46.31
N LEU A 15 -36.35 112.87 -45.05
CA LEU A 15 -36.20 111.94 -43.94
C LEU A 15 -36.96 110.65 -44.29
N ALA A 16 -36.24 109.61 -44.70
CA ALA A 16 -36.74 108.25 -44.63
C ALA A 16 -36.59 107.81 -43.17
N SER A 17 -37.65 108.02 -42.40
CA SER A 17 -37.86 107.36 -41.11
C SER A 17 -37.69 105.86 -41.31
N THR A 18 -36.63 105.28 -40.76
CA THR A 18 -36.51 103.84 -40.57
C THR A 18 -37.63 103.40 -39.64
N THR A 19 -38.74 102.91 -40.20
CA THR A 19 -39.70 102.10 -39.47
C THR A 19 -38.97 100.82 -39.05
N LEU A 20 -38.46 100.78 -37.81
CA LEU A 20 -38.14 99.54 -37.14
C LEU A 20 -39.46 98.75 -37.07
N ALA A 21 -39.58 97.68 -37.86
CA ALA A 21 -40.62 96.68 -37.65
C ALA A 21 -40.53 96.21 -36.18
N ASP A 22 -41.66 96.08 -35.49
CA ASP A 22 -41.68 95.69 -34.09
C ASP A 22 -41.35 94.19 -34.00
N THR A 23 -40.05 93.88 -34.00
CA THR A 23 -39.49 92.52 -34.06
C THR A 23 -40.08 91.57 -33.02
N PHE A 24 -40.61 92.11 -31.92
CA PHE A 24 -41.30 91.34 -30.90
C PHE A 24 -42.69 90.88 -31.34
N ASP A 25 -43.50 91.77 -31.93
CA ASP A 25 -44.86 91.45 -32.37
C ASP A 25 -44.86 90.48 -33.55
N ASP A 26 -43.88 90.61 -34.46
CA ASP A 26 -43.67 89.66 -35.57
C ASP A 26 -43.28 88.27 -35.05
N ALA A 27 -42.39 88.20 -34.06
CA ALA A 27 -42.01 86.95 -33.41
C ALA A 27 -43.19 86.29 -32.68
N VAL A 28 -44.04 87.08 -31.99
CA VAL A 28 -45.25 86.56 -31.34
C VAL A 28 -46.25 86.02 -32.37
N ALA A 29 -46.44 86.71 -33.50
CA ALA A 29 -47.34 86.24 -34.56
C ALA A 29 -46.90 84.90 -35.17
N VAL A 30 -45.59 84.71 -35.39
CA VAL A 30 -45.03 83.43 -35.83
C VAL A 30 -45.18 82.36 -34.75
N TYR A 31 -44.88 82.68 -33.49
CA TYR A 31 -45.02 81.74 -32.38
C TYR A 31 -46.46 81.22 -32.23
N LEU A 32 -47.48 82.09 -32.34
CA LEU A 32 -48.88 81.69 -32.19
C LEU A 32 -49.32 80.66 -33.25
N LYS A 33 -48.80 80.73 -34.48
CA LYS A 33 -49.01 79.68 -35.49
C LYS A 33 -48.41 78.34 -35.06
N GLY A 34 -47.24 78.37 -34.42
CA GLY A 34 -46.64 77.18 -33.83
C GLY A 34 -47.48 76.65 -32.66
N PHE A 35 -48.02 77.55 -31.83
CA PHE A 35 -48.84 77.19 -30.68
C PHE A 35 -50.08 76.38 -31.07
N ASP A 36 -50.71 76.67 -32.21
CA ASP A 36 -51.81 75.86 -32.74
C ASP A 36 -51.39 74.39 -32.93
N HIS A 37 -50.21 74.13 -33.48
CA HIS A 37 -49.67 72.76 -33.60
C HIS A 37 -49.37 72.10 -32.25
N CYS A 38 -49.03 72.87 -31.22
CA CYS A 38 -48.90 72.35 -29.87
C CYS A 38 -50.26 71.96 -29.27
N THR A 39 -51.33 72.70 -29.57
CA THR A 39 -52.70 72.31 -29.19
C THR A 39 -53.18 71.08 -29.96
N GLU A 40 -52.90 71.00 -31.26
CA GLU A 40 -53.14 69.79 -32.07
C GLU A 40 -52.38 68.58 -31.49
N ALA A 41 -51.14 68.77 -31.04
CA ALA A 41 -50.37 67.72 -30.40
C ALA A 41 -51.02 67.21 -29.11
N LYS A 42 -51.63 68.10 -28.32
CA LYS A 42 -52.38 67.73 -27.11
C LYS A 42 -53.66 66.96 -27.45
N ASP A 43 -54.41 67.42 -28.44
CA ASP A 43 -55.64 66.77 -28.88
C ASP A 43 -55.37 65.37 -29.44
N ALA A 44 -54.34 65.25 -30.29
CA ALA A 44 -53.88 63.97 -30.83
C ALA A 44 -53.47 63.00 -29.70
N LEU A 45 -52.70 63.49 -28.72
CA LEU A 45 -52.32 62.68 -27.56
C LEU A 45 -53.54 62.20 -26.76
N THR A 46 -54.51 63.08 -26.50
CA THR A 46 -55.75 62.72 -25.78
C THR A 46 -56.61 61.72 -26.55
N SER A 47 -56.56 61.73 -27.88
CA SER A 47 -57.23 60.74 -28.73
C SER A 47 -56.47 59.40 -28.89
N GLY A 48 -55.28 59.29 -28.30
CA GLY A 48 -54.43 58.10 -28.40
C GLY A 48 -53.57 58.02 -29.67
N ASP A 49 -53.55 59.07 -30.51
CA ASP A 49 -52.67 59.15 -31.68
C ASP A 49 -51.31 59.75 -31.31
N LEU A 50 -50.43 58.92 -30.73
CA LEU A 50 -49.09 59.33 -30.33
C LEU A 50 -48.22 59.77 -31.53
N ASN A 51 -48.44 59.18 -32.71
CA ASN A 51 -47.69 59.52 -33.91
C ASN A 51 -48.11 60.89 -34.45
N GLY A 52 -49.41 61.18 -34.46
CA GLY A 52 -49.95 62.51 -34.75
C GLY A 52 -49.46 63.55 -33.75
N ALA A 53 -49.49 63.23 -32.46
CA ALA A 53 -49.03 64.12 -31.40
C ALA A 53 -47.55 64.50 -31.55
N ASN A 54 -46.67 63.51 -31.77
CA ASN A 54 -45.25 63.75 -31.98
C ASN A 54 -44.96 64.55 -33.26
N ARG A 55 -45.73 64.33 -34.33
CA ARG A 55 -45.58 65.09 -35.58
C ARG A 55 -45.95 66.56 -35.39
N ALA A 56 -47.09 66.83 -34.76
CA ALA A 56 -47.56 68.18 -34.48
C ALA A 56 -46.61 68.90 -33.51
N LEU A 57 -46.08 68.20 -32.50
CA LEU A 57 -45.06 68.77 -31.60
C LEU A 57 -43.78 69.19 -32.34
N LYS A 58 -43.29 68.37 -33.28
CA LYS A 58 -42.12 68.73 -34.10
C LYS A 58 -42.36 69.97 -34.96
N GLN A 59 -43.59 70.15 -35.45
CA GLN A 59 -43.97 71.36 -36.19
C GLN A 59 -43.99 72.58 -35.27
N TYR A 60 -44.54 72.44 -34.05
CA TYR A 60 -44.44 73.47 -33.02
C TYR A 60 -42.99 73.87 -32.73
N ASP A 61 -42.09 72.91 -32.51
CA ASP A 61 -40.69 73.19 -32.19
C ASP A 61 -39.96 73.91 -33.34
N ALA A 62 -40.23 73.52 -34.60
CA ALA A 62 -39.66 74.18 -35.77
C ALA A 62 -40.11 75.65 -35.89
N ILE A 63 -41.41 75.92 -35.74
CA ILE A 63 -41.97 77.28 -35.83
C ILE A 63 -41.57 78.12 -34.61
N LYS A 64 -41.46 77.51 -33.43
CA LYS A 64 -40.92 78.17 -32.24
C LYS A 64 -39.48 78.60 -32.46
N ALA A 65 -38.62 77.75 -33.05
CA ALA A 65 -37.24 78.11 -33.35
C ALA A 65 -37.15 79.28 -34.33
N GLU A 66 -38.03 79.32 -35.36
CA GLU A 66 -38.15 80.45 -36.28
C GLU A 66 -38.54 81.74 -35.53
N ALA A 67 -39.57 81.69 -34.68
CA ALA A 67 -39.98 82.82 -33.85
C ALA A 67 -38.87 83.32 -32.91
N VAL A 68 -38.10 82.41 -32.29
CA VAL A 68 -36.95 82.74 -31.44
C VAL A 68 -35.83 83.41 -32.24
N GLY A 69 -35.63 83.00 -33.50
CA GLY A 69 -34.68 83.64 -34.41
C GLY A 69 -35.04 85.10 -34.74
N LEU A 70 -36.33 85.44 -34.73
CA LEU A 70 -36.81 86.82 -34.91
C LEU A 70 -36.62 87.67 -33.65
N ASN A 71 -37.03 87.15 -32.48
CA ASN A 71 -36.81 87.82 -31.20
C ASN A 71 -36.83 86.81 -30.04
N ASN A 72 -35.70 86.65 -29.35
CA ASN A 72 -35.57 85.67 -28.27
C ASN A 72 -36.30 86.05 -26.98
N THR A 73 -36.70 87.31 -26.80
CA THR A 73 -37.36 87.78 -25.57
C THR A 73 -38.76 87.16 -25.38
N ILE A 74 -39.32 86.57 -26.45
CA ILE A 74 -40.56 85.80 -26.39
C ILE A 74 -40.46 84.60 -25.42
N LEU A 75 -39.26 84.09 -25.15
CA LEU A 75 -39.03 82.95 -24.24
C LEU A 75 -39.12 83.32 -22.76
N SER A 76 -38.99 84.59 -22.41
CA SER A 76 -38.88 85.06 -21.01
C SER A 76 -39.92 86.11 -20.64
N THR A 77 -40.81 86.48 -21.55
CA THR A 77 -41.83 87.52 -21.32
C THR A 77 -43.16 86.92 -20.86
N ASN A 78 -43.93 87.72 -20.10
CA ASN A 78 -45.32 87.44 -19.77
C ASN A 78 -46.31 88.16 -20.71
N LYS A 79 -45.83 89.03 -21.60
CA LYS A 79 -46.68 89.76 -22.54
C LYS A 79 -47.42 88.79 -23.47
N ARG A 80 -48.65 89.14 -23.85
CA ARG A 80 -49.50 88.38 -24.78
C ARG A 80 -49.65 86.89 -24.42
N GLY A 81 -49.53 86.54 -23.13
CA GLY A 81 -49.72 85.16 -22.64
C GLY A 81 -48.56 84.20 -22.92
N MET A 82 -47.41 84.69 -23.39
CA MET A 82 -46.28 83.85 -23.83
C MET A 82 -45.80 82.84 -22.78
N ASP A 83 -45.55 83.27 -21.54
CA ASP A 83 -45.15 82.38 -20.43
C ASP A 83 -46.13 81.22 -20.22
N SER A 84 -47.44 81.48 -20.24
CA SER A 84 -48.48 80.45 -20.09
C SER A 84 -48.47 79.47 -21.26
N ASN A 85 -48.37 79.99 -22.49
CA ASN A 85 -48.37 79.18 -23.71
C ASN A 85 -47.12 78.30 -23.80
N LEU A 86 -45.95 78.83 -23.45
CA LEU A 86 -44.69 78.08 -23.39
C LEU A 86 -44.75 76.96 -22.34
N LYS A 87 -45.25 77.26 -21.14
CA LYS A 87 -45.45 76.25 -20.08
C LYS A 87 -46.48 75.20 -20.47
N PHE A 88 -47.54 75.58 -21.17
CA PHE A 88 -48.51 74.63 -21.70
C PHE A 88 -47.82 73.66 -22.66
N CYS A 89 -47.13 74.15 -23.68
CA CYS A 89 -46.46 73.30 -24.66
C CYS A 89 -45.32 72.48 -24.08
N GLU A 90 -44.61 72.99 -23.07
CA GLU A 90 -43.62 72.19 -22.34
C GLU A 90 -44.27 71.00 -21.62
N ARG A 91 -45.47 71.16 -21.05
CA ARG A 91 -46.23 70.04 -20.47
C ARG A 91 -46.70 69.07 -21.54
N VAL A 92 -47.19 69.55 -22.68
CA VAL A 92 -47.59 68.68 -23.81
C VAL A 92 -46.39 67.87 -24.31
N ALA A 93 -45.24 68.51 -24.50
CA ALA A 93 -44.01 67.84 -24.90
C ALA A 93 -43.60 66.76 -23.88
N LYS A 94 -43.66 67.08 -22.59
CA LYS A 94 -43.40 66.12 -21.51
C LYS A 94 -44.36 64.93 -21.53
N ASP A 95 -45.66 65.17 -21.69
CA ASP A 95 -46.66 64.12 -21.72
C ASP A 95 -46.42 63.17 -22.92
N ILE A 96 -46.13 63.73 -24.11
CA ILE A 96 -45.80 62.95 -25.32
C ILE A 96 -44.53 62.12 -25.10
N GLU A 97 -43.48 62.72 -24.54
CA GLU A 97 -42.22 62.02 -24.25
C GLU A 97 -42.43 60.84 -23.29
N ILE A 98 -43.20 61.05 -22.22
CA ILE A 98 -43.57 59.99 -21.27
C ILE A 98 -44.35 58.87 -21.97
N GLU A 99 -45.31 59.20 -22.82
CA GLU A 99 -46.13 58.21 -23.53
C GLU A 99 -45.31 57.38 -24.53
N ILE A 100 -44.30 57.99 -25.17
CA ILE A 100 -43.34 57.28 -26.05
C ILE A 100 -42.48 56.29 -25.25
N GLY A 101 -41.97 56.69 -24.09
CA GLY A 101 -41.05 55.87 -23.31
C GLY A 101 -41.72 54.79 -22.46
N THR A 102 -42.96 55.00 -22.05
CA THR A 102 -43.68 54.12 -21.11
C THR A 102 -43.79 52.66 -21.59
N PRO A 103 -44.11 52.36 -22.88
CA PRO A 103 -44.14 50.98 -23.38
C PRO A 103 -42.80 50.25 -23.27
N ILE A 104 -41.68 50.93 -23.51
CA ILE A 104 -40.33 50.36 -23.41
C ILE A 104 -40.01 50.08 -21.93
N LEU A 105 -40.30 51.05 -21.07
CA LEU A 105 -40.13 50.90 -19.63
C LEU A 105 -40.97 49.74 -19.06
N ASN A 106 -42.21 49.56 -19.51
CA ASN A 106 -43.06 48.44 -19.09
C ASN A 106 -42.46 47.09 -19.48
N LYS A 107 -41.86 46.97 -20.67
CA LYS A 107 -41.10 45.77 -21.05
C LYS A 107 -39.89 45.56 -20.15
N ALA A 108 -39.16 46.62 -19.80
CA ALA A 108 -38.05 46.55 -18.85
C ALA A 108 -38.53 46.00 -17.48
N ILE A 109 -39.60 46.57 -16.91
CA ILE A 109 -40.16 46.12 -15.63
C ILE A 109 -40.63 44.66 -15.71
N SER A 110 -41.22 44.25 -16.83
CA SER A 110 -41.62 42.85 -17.03
C SER A 110 -40.42 41.89 -17.01
N ALA A 111 -39.29 42.25 -17.65
CA ALA A 111 -38.05 41.46 -17.59
C ALA A 111 -37.49 41.38 -16.16
N CYS A 112 -37.56 42.46 -15.39
CA CYS A 112 -37.20 42.46 -13.98
C CYS A 112 -38.10 41.55 -13.13
N ASP A 113 -39.42 41.53 -13.36
CA ASP A 113 -40.34 40.62 -12.67
C ASP A 113 -40.03 39.16 -13.03
N GLN A 114 -39.70 38.85 -14.29
CA GLN A 114 -39.25 37.52 -14.71
C GLN A 114 -37.97 37.10 -13.98
N ALA A 115 -36.98 37.99 -13.88
CA ALA A 115 -35.75 37.75 -13.14
C ALA A 115 -36.03 37.40 -11.67
N ARG A 116 -37.00 38.07 -11.04
CA ARG A 116 -37.41 37.79 -9.66
C ARG A 116 -38.05 36.41 -9.51
N GLU A 117 -38.93 36.01 -10.42
CA GLU A 117 -39.57 34.69 -10.36
C GLU A 117 -38.57 33.56 -10.64
N GLN A 118 -37.63 33.74 -11.57
CA GLN A 118 -36.54 32.79 -11.82
C GLN A 118 -35.61 32.64 -10.60
N LEU A 119 -35.33 33.74 -9.89
CA LEU A 119 -34.56 33.68 -8.65
C LEU A 119 -35.30 32.90 -7.55
N LYS A 120 -36.63 33.07 -7.42
CA LYS A 120 -37.46 32.25 -6.51
C LYS A 120 -37.47 30.78 -6.91
N ALA A 121 -37.45 30.49 -8.21
CA ALA A 121 -37.34 29.14 -8.75
C ALA A 121 -35.93 28.54 -8.65
N LYS A 122 -34.97 29.23 -7.99
CA LYS A 122 -33.56 28.82 -7.85
C LYS A 122 -32.82 28.68 -9.18
N GLN A 123 -33.12 29.54 -10.15
CA GLN A 123 -32.50 29.55 -11.47
C GLN A 123 -31.72 30.87 -11.69
N PRO A 124 -30.53 31.04 -11.05
CA PRO A 124 -29.82 32.32 -11.09
C PRO A 124 -29.31 32.71 -12.48
N GLU A 125 -28.96 31.74 -13.34
CA GLU A 125 -28.50 32.04 -14.70
C GLU A 125 -29.62 32.63 -15.56
N LEU A 126 -30.81 32.04 -15.50
CA LEU A 126 -31.99 32.60 -16.18
C LEU A 126 -32.36 33.96 -15.56
N ALA A 127 -32.31 34.07 -14.22
CA ALA A 127 -32.58 35.33 -13.53
C ALA A 127 -31.62 36.45 -13.96
N LYS A 128 -30.34 36.13 -14.16
CA LYS A 128 -29.33 37.06 -14.66
C LYS A 128 -29.63 37.49 -16.09
N ALA A 129 -29.93 36.55 -16.99
CA ALA A 129 -30.29 36.88 -18.38
C ALA A 129 -31.50 37.81 -18.47
N SER A 130 -32.55 37.55 -17.68
CA SER A 130 -33.73 38.43 -17.63
C SER A 130 -33.43 39.79 -16.99
N TYR A 131 -32.50 39.84 -16.03
CA TYR A 131 -32.05 41.10 -15.44
C TYR A 131 -31.22 41.94 -16.42
N ASP A 132 -30.33 41.33 -17.19
CA ASP A 132 -29.56 42.01 -18.24
C ASP A 132 -30.50 42.61 -19.32
N GLN A 133 -31.58 41.90 -19.65
CA GLN A 133 -32.64 42.43 -20.51
C GLN A 133 -33.35 43.64 -19.89
N PHE A 134 -33.63 43.64 -18.57
CA PHE A 134 -34.13 44.82 -17.87
C PHE A 134 -33.16 46.01 -17.98
N VAL A 135 -31.85 45.78 -17.79
CA VAL A 135 -30.84 46.84 -17.89
C VAL A 135 -30.84 47.47 -19.28
N SER A 136 -30.82 46.65 -20.33
CA SER A 136 -30.85 47.12 -21.73
C SER A 136 -32.12 47.91 -22.05
N LEU A 137 -33.30 47.39 -21.70
CA LEU A 137 -34.59 48.05 -21.98
C LEU A 137 -34.79 49.31 -21.14
N LYS A 138 -34.25 49.35 -19.92
CA LYS A 138 -34.24 50.55 -19.08
C LYS A 138 -33.42 51.64 -19.75
N GLU A 139 -32.21 51.32 -20.22
CA GLU A 139 -31.34 52.27 -20.90
C GLU A 139 -32.01 52.81 -22.17
N GLU A 140 -32.59 51.94 -23.00
CA GLU A 140 -33.36 52.32 -24.19
C GLU A 140 -34.55 53.25 -23.86
N ALA A 141 -35.31 52.93 -22.79
CA ALA A 141 -36.43 53.76 -22.36
C ALA A 141 -35.97 55.16 -21.92
N LEU A 142 -34.88 55.24 -21.15
CA LEU A 142 -34.35 56.50 -20.62
C LEU A 142 -33.60 57.33 -21.68
N SER A 143 -33.00 56.70 -22.69
CA SER A 143 -32.45 57.42 -23.85
C SER A 143 -33.55 57.97 -24.76
N THR A 144 -34.67 57.25 -24.88
CA THR A 144 -35.81 57.65 -25.72
C THR A 144 -36.65 58.73 -25.05
N ALA A 145 -36.82 58.64 -23.72
CA ALA A 145 -37.65 59.55 -22.93
C ALA A 145 -37.00 59.88 -21.57
N PRO A 146 -35.98 60.76 -21.54
CA PRO A 146 -35.28 61.14 -20.31
C PRO A 146 -36.21 61.61 -19.17
N ARG A 147 -37.30 62.32 -19.47
CA ARG A 147 -38.27 62.84 -18.47
C ARG A 147 -39.09 61.75 -17.79
N LEU A 148 -38.99 60.48 -18.20
CA LEU A 148 -39.56 59.35 -17.44
C LEU A 148 -39.08 59.32 -15.99
N THR A 149 -37.86 59.78 -15.71
CA THR A 149 -37.33 59.84 -14.34
C THR A 149 -37.97 60.92 -13.48
N ASP A 150 -38.70 61.88 -14.06
CA ASP A 150 -39.41 62.88 -13.24
C ASP A 150 -40.54 62.21 -12.45
N LEU A 151 -41.14 61.16 -13.02
CA LEU A 151 -42.21 60.38 -12.41
C LEU A 151 -41.67 59.57 -11.22
N PHE A 152 -42.23 59.83 -10.04
CA PHE A 152 -41.85 59.13 -8.82
C PHE A 152 -42.13 57.61 -8.90
N SER A 153 -43.24 57.21 -9.52
CA SER A 153 -43.60 55.80 -9.74
C SER A 153 -42.53 55.06 -10.54
N THR A 154 -42.10 55.65 -11.66
CA THR A 154 -41.03 55.12 -12.52
C THR A 154 -39.72 54.95 -11.76
N ARG A 155 -39.27 55.99 -11.05
CA ARG A 155 -38.04 55.92 -10.23
C ARG A 155 -38.10 54.81 -9.20
N ASN A 156 -39.25 54.64 -8.53
CA ASN A 156 -39.44 53.60 -7.53
C ASN A 156 -39.41 52.19 -8.14
N GLN A 157 -40.05 51.99 -9.31
CA GLN A 157 -40.02 50.71 -10.02
C GLN A 157 -38.60 50.35 -10.47
N ILE A 158 -37.87 51.29 -11.09
CA ILE A 158 -36.47 51.11 -11.49
C ILE A 158 -35.60 50.77 -10.28
N SER A 159 -35.69 51.54 -9.20
CA SER A 159 -34.86 51.30 -7.99
C SER A 159 -35.13 49.92 -7.36
N ARG A 160 -36.37 49.43 -7.39
CA ARG A 160 -36.69 48.07 -6.91
C ARG A 160 -35.99 47.00 -7.74
N CYS A 161 -35.96 47.17 -9.05
CA CYS A 161 -35.30 46.26 -9.98
C CYS A 161 -33.79 46.33 -9.86
N GLU A 162 -33.19 47.51 -9.71
CA GLU A 162 -31.74 47.66 -9.51
C GLU A 162 -31.24 46.95 -8.25
N ARG A 163 -32.04 46.89 -7.18
CA ARG A 163 -31.69 46.10 -5.98
C ARG A 163 -31.66 44.59 -6.20
N LEU A 164 -32.21 44.09 -7.31
CA LEU A 164 -32.25 42.65 -7.62
C LEU A 164 -30.87 42.12 -8.05
N GLU A 165 -30.04 42.94 -8.69
CA GLU A 165 -28.69 42.57 -9.14
C GLU A 165 -27.85 41.95 -8.03
N LYS A 166 -27.74 42.67 -6.90
CA LYS A 166 -26.99 42.20 -5.72
C LYS A 166 -27.53 40.88 -5.17
N LYS A 167 -28.84 40.64 -5.29
CA LYS A 167 -29.47 39.39 -4.86
C LYS A 167 -29.15 38.24 -5.81
N ILE A 168 -29.17 38.48 -7.13
CA ILE A 168 -28.81 37.48 -8.14
C ILE A 168 -27.35 37.06 -7.97
N ILE A 169 -26.42 38.04 -7.90
CA ILE A 169 -24.99 37.77 -7.70
C ILE A 169 -24.76 37.01 -6.39
N GLY A 170 -25.34 37.50 -5.28
CA GLY A 170 -25.19 36.84 -3.99
C GLY A 170 -25.81 35.44 -3.91
N PHE A 171 -26.83 35.14 -4.72
CA PHE A 171 -27.39 33.79 -4.81
C PHE A 171 -26.50 32.87 -5.64
N SER A 172 -26.02 33.34 -6.80
CA SER A 172 -25.11 32.59 -7.68
C SER A 172 -23.83 32.18 -6.94
N GLN A 173 -23.18 33.12 -6.24
CA GLN A 173 -21.99 32.83 -5.44
C GLN A 173 -22.23 31.78 -4.34
N LYS A 174 -23.40 31.83 -3.68
CA LYS A 174 -23.75 30.82 -2.66
C LYS A 174 -24.02 29.45 -3.28
N GLN A 175 -24.61 29.41 -4.47
CA GLN A 175 -24.88 28.16 -5.17
C GLN A 175 -23.58 27.53 -5.69
N GLU A 176 -22.66 28.33 -6.23
CA GLU A 176 -21.33 27.89 -6.65
C GLU A 176 -20.51 27.35 -5.47
N ALA A 177 -20.44 28.09 -4.36
CA ALA A 177 -19.76 27.64 -3.16
C ALA A 177 -20.36 26.33 -2.61
N LEU A 178 -21.70 26.20 -2.63
CA LEU A 178 -22.36 24.96 -2.24
C LEU A 178 -22.04 23.79 -3.18
N SER A 179 -21.98 24.04 -4.49
CA SER A 179 -21.57 23.03 -5.47
C SER A 179 -20.16 22.52 -5.19
N LEU A 180 -19.21 23.44 -4.97
CA LEU A 180 -17.82 23.08 -4.65
C LEU A 180 -17.72 22.30 -3.33
N SER A 181 -18.49 22.67 -2.30
CA SER A 181 -18.57 21.90 -1.06
C SER A 181 -19.16 20.50 -1.27
N ILE A 182 -20.14 20.34 -2.16
CA ILE A 182 -20.69 19.02 -2.52
C ILE A 182 -19.62 18.17 -3.23
N ASP A 183 -18.90 18.74 -4.19
CA ASP A 183 -17.81 18.05 -4.90
C ASP A 183 -16.72 17.62 -3.93
N THR A 184 -16.35 18.49 -2.99
CA THR A 184 -15.41 18.19 -1.90
C THR A 184 -15.90 17.01 -1.06
N VAL A 185 -17.18 16.98 -0.66
CA VAL A 185 -17.77 15.84 0.07
C VAL A 185 -17.64 14.53 -0.71
N VAL A 186 -17.88 14.55 -2.02
CA VAL A 186 -17.77 13.36 -2.88
C VAL A 186 -16.32 12.88 -2.94
N GLU A 187 -15.36 13.75 -3.29
CA GLU A 187 -13.93 13.41 -3.42
C GLU A 187 -13.32 12.92 -2.09
N GLU A 188 -13.63 13.60 -0.99
CA GLU A 188 -13.12 13.25 0.33
C GLU A 188 -13.73 11.93 0.83
N SER A 189 -14.99 11.63 0.50
CA SER A 189 -15.61 10.34 0.84
C SER A 189 -14.97 9.17 0.07
N GLU A 190 -14.65 9.35 -1.20
CA GLU A 190 -13.95 8.35 -2.01
C GLU A 190 -12.51 8.14 -1.51
N SER A 191 -11.82 9.23 -1.18
CA SER A 191 -10.47 9.21 -0.60
C SER A 191 -10.45 8.47 0.74
N TYR A 192 -11.45 8.70 1.61
CA TYR A 192 -11.60 7.99 2.87
C TYR A 192 -11.62 6.46 2.70
N ASN A 193 -12.46 5.96 1.79
CA ASN A 193 -12.56 4.53 1.54
C ASN A 193 -11.31 3.98 0.84
N SER A 194 -10.83 4.63 -0.22
CA SER A 194 -9.70 4.14 -1.03
C SER A 194 -8.39 4.06 -0.25
N VAL A 195 -8.06 5.09 0.55
CA VAL A 195 -6.87 5.09 1.43
C VAL A 195 -6.94 3.93 2.41
N CYS A 196 -8.11 3.69 3.00
CA CYS A 196 -8.28 2.56 3.91
C CYS A 196 -8.12 1.20 3.21
N GLN A 197 -8.77 1.00 2.06
CA GLN A 197 -8.72 -0.27 1.33
C GLN A 197 -7.29 -0.62 0.88
N ASN A 198 -6.57 0.37 0.36
CA ASN A 198 -5.17 0.19 -0.06
C ASN A 198 -4.27 -0.21 1.12
N ALA A 199 -4.46 0.43 2.28
CA ALA A 199 -3.72 0.09 3.49
C ALA A 199 -4.05 -1.31 4.00
N LEU A 200 -5.33 -1.68 4.01
CA LEU A 200 -5.78 -3.02 4.41
C LEU A 200 -5.22 -4.10 3.47
N GLN A 201 -5.23 -3.86 2.16
CA GLN A 201 -4.66 -4.76 1.18
C GLN A 201 -3.14 -4.92 1.35
N GLY A 202 -2.41 -3.81 1.55
CA GLY A 202 -0.98 -3.82 1.80
C GLY A 202 -0.60 -4.62 3.05
N LEU A 203 -1.31 -4.38 4.16
CA LEU A 203 -1.08 -5.09 5.42
C LEU A 203 -1.49 -6.58 5.35
N ASN A 204 -2.49 -6.91 4.53
CA ASN A 204 -2.88 -8.30 4.32
C ASN A 204 -1.82 -9.11 3.57
N ALA A 205 -1.09 -8.47 2.64
CA ALA A 205 -0.04 -9.12 1.87
C ALA A 205 1.22 -9.44 2.70
N THR A 206 1.57 -8.57 3.65
CA THR A 206 2.77 -8.72 4.49
C THR A 206 2.49 -8.33 5.95
N PRO A 207 1.77 -9.17 6.74
CA PRO A 207 1.34 -8.81 8.09
C PRO A 207 2.49 -8.57 9.08
N GLU A 208 3.59 -9.31 8.95
CA GLU A 208 4.73 -9.22 9.88
C GLU A 208 5.83 -8.27 9.39
N ASP A 209 5.56 -7.43 8.38
CA ASP A 209 6.49 -6.39 7.92
C ASP A 209 6.24 -5.09 8.70
N LYS A 210 7.23 -4.68 9.50
CA LYS A 210 7.20 -3.42 10.25
C LYS A 210 6.91 -2.21 9.37
N ARG A 211 7.42 -2.17 8.13
CA ARG A 211 7.18 -1.05 7.21
C ARG A 211 5.72 -1.02 6.76
N ALA A 212 5.14 -2.17 6.43
CA ALA A 212 3.73 -2.27 6.05
C ALA A 212 2.82 -1.84 7.20
N LEU A 213 3.20 -2.18 8.44
CA LEU A 213 2.49 -1.76 9.65
C LEU A 213 2.58 -0.23 9.87
N ASP A 214 3.76 0.37 9.71
CA ASP A 214 3.95 1.82 9.81
C ASP A 214 3.14 2.58 8.73
N GLU A 215 3.11 2.05 7.51
CA GLU A 215 2.30 2.58 6.39
C GLU A 215 0.81 2.47 6.69
N ALA A 216 0.34 1.33 7.22
CA ALA A 216 -1.06 1.12 7.62
C ALA A 216 -1.49 2.09 8.73
N ASN A 217 -0.64 2.32 9.74
CA ASN A 217 -0.89 3.27 10.82
C ASN A 217 -1.01 4.72 10.30
N LYS A 218 -0.15 5.13 9.35
CA LYS A 218 -0.25 6.45 8.70
C LYS A 218 -1.51 6.58 7.86
N ALA A 219 -1.87 5.53 7.12
CA ALA A 219 -3.07 5.51 6.29
C ALA A 219 -4.34 5.60 7.15
N LEU A 220 -4.36 4.97 8.33
CA LEU A 220 -5.47 5.06 9.28
C LEU A 220 -5.68 6.50 9.79
N ILE A 221 -4.61 7.27 10.00
CA ILE A 221 -4.70 8.70 10.35
C ILE A 221 -5.22 9.51 9.15
N THR A 222 -4.69 9.26 7.96
CA THR A 222 -5.06 9.97 6.73
C THR A 222 -6.54 9.73 6.37
N ALA A 223 -7.01 8.49 6.43
CA ALA A 223 -8.42 8.15 6.23
C ALA A 223 -9.34 8.89 7.22
N ARG A 224 -8.95 9.01 8.50
CA ARG A 224 -9.70 9.80 9.48
C ARG A 224 -9.75 11.30 9.15
N GLN A 225 -8.72 11.84 8.52
CA GLN A 225 -8.71 13.24 8.08
C GLN A 225 -9.71 13.45 6.95
N HIS A 226 -9.73 12.57 5.95
CA HIS A 226 -10.73 12.61 4.87
C HIS A 226 -12.16 12.48 5.41
N HIS A 227 -12.42 11.52 6.31
CA HIS A 227 -13.72 11.40 6.96
C HIS A 227 -14.12 12.68 7.72
N ARG A 228 -13.18 13.32 8.44
CA ARG A 228 -13.45 14.61 9.10
C ARG A 228 -13.75 15.72 8.11
N ALA A 229 -13.02 15.81 7.00
CA ALA A 229 -13.24 16.80 5.95
C ALA A 229 -14.66 16.70 5.39
N VAL A 230 -15.15 15.48 5.14
CA VAL A 230 -16.55 15.25 4.76
C VAL A 230 -17.50 15.78 5.84
N MET A 231 -17.29 15.41 7.10
CA MET A 231 -18.21 15.74 8.20
C MET A 231 -18.23 17.23 8.56
N THR A 232 -17.19 17.99 8.20
CA THR A 232 -17.15 19.45 8.40
C THR A 232 -17.98 20.23 7.39
N GLU A 233 -18.26 19.65 6.21
CA GLU A 233 -19.07 20.25 5.14
C GLU A 233 -20.59 20.13 5.43
N THR A 234 -21.01 20.63 6.59
CA THR A 234 -22.37 20.46 7.12
C THR A 234 -23.47 20.98 6.19
N LEU A 235 -23.21 22.07 5.45
CA LEU A 235 -24.17 22.64 4.50
C LEU A 235 -24.36 21.75 3.26
N ALA A 236 -23.28 21.20 2.71
CA ALA A 236 -23.35 20.28 1.58
C ALA A 236 -24.06 18.99 1.97
N LEU A 237 -23.71 18.41 3.13
CA LEU A 237 -24.39 17.22 3.67
C LEU A 237 -25.89 17.47 3.89
N ALA A 238 -26.27 18.63 4.43
CA ALA A 238 -27.67 19.00 4.63
C ALA A 238 -28.42 19.20 3.31
N GLU A 239 -27.77 19.71 2.27
CA GLU A 239 -28.39 19.83 0.94
C GLU A 239 -28.57 18.46 0.28
N LEU A 240 -27.54 17.61 0.29
CA LEU A 240 -27.60 16.26 -0.24
C LEU A 240 -28.69 15.41 0.44
N ALA A 241 -28.91 15.60 1.75
CA ALA A 241 -29.96 14.92 2.50
C ALA A 241 -31.39 15.26 2.04
N LYS A 242 -31.61 16.43 1.40
CA LYS A 242 -32.93 16.82 0.89
C LYS A 242 -33.33 16.07 -0.38
N THR A 243 -32.35 15.53 -1.10
CA THR A 243 -32.53 14.84 -2.38
C THR A 243 -31.79 13.50 -2.37
N PRO A 244 -32.31 12.48 -1.67
CA PRO A 244 -31.60 11.22 -1.45
C PRO A 244 -31.30 10.44 -2.73
N ASP A 245 -32.09 10.64 -3.79
CA ASP A 245 -31.91 9.96 -5.08
C ASP A 245 -30.81 10.58 -5.96
N ARG A 246 -30.14 11.64 -5.49
CA ARG A 246 -29.04 12.26 -6.24
C ARG A 246 -27.81 11.33 -6.29
N PRO A 247 -27.14 11.21 -7.45
CA PRO A 247 -25.93 10.39 -7.61
C PRO A 247 -24.84 10.68 -6.57
N GLU A 248 -24.62 11.96 -6.26
CA GLU A 248 -23.61 12.42 -5.31
C GLU A 248 -23.90 11.91 -3.89
N LYS A 249 -25.18 11.92 -3.46
CA LYS A 249 -25.60 11.42 -2.16
C LYS A 249 -25.45 9.90 -2.07
N ILE A 250 -25.91 9.18 -3.09
CA ILE A 250 -25.78 7.72 -3.17
C ILE A 250 -24.30 7.31 -3.13
N SER A 251 -23.45 7.99 -3.89
CA SER A 251 -22.01 7.75 -3.91
C SER A 251 -21.39 8.01 -2.53
N THR A 252 -21.63 9.19 -1.96
CA THR A 252 -21.08 9.59 -0.65
C THR A 252 -21.46 8.59 0.44
N ASP A 253 -22.74 8.22 0.56
CA ASP A 253 -23.20 7.27 1.57
C ASP A 253 -22.53 5.89 1.42
N LYS A 254 -22.42 5.42 0.17
CA LYS A 254 -21.77 4.15 -0.14
C LYS A 254 -20.30 4.18 0.27
N GLN A 255 -19.58 5.26 -0.06
CA GLN A 255 -18.16 5.41 0.25
C GLN A 255 -17.93 5.54 1.76
N LEU A 256 -18.73 6.33 2.47
CA LEU A 256 -18.66 6.44 3.94
C LEU A 256 -18.92 5.09 4.61
N ALA A 257 -19.99 4.39 4.24
CA ALA A 257 -20.31 3.08 4.82
C ALA A 257 -19.24 2.01 4.52
N ALA A 258 -18.65 2.03 3.32
CA ALA A 258 -17.55 1.14 2.96
C ALA A 258 -16.26 1.49 3.73
N GLY A 259 -15.96 2.78 3.86
CA GLY A 259 -14.84 3.31 4.63
C GLY A 259 -14.93 2.92 6.11
N ASP A 260 -16.10 3.06 6.74
CA ASP A 260 -16.29 2.71 8.15
C ASP A 260 -16.03 1.22 8.44
N ARG A 261 -16.56 0.34 7.58
CA ARG A 261 -16.28 -1.11 7.67
C ARG A 261 -14.80 -1.38 7.47
N CYS A 262 -14.19 -0.74 6.48
CA CYS A 262 -12.77 -0.88 6.22
C CYS A 262 -11.92 -0.43 7.42
N MET A 263 -12.25 0.71 8.05
CA MET A 263 -11.50 1.26 9.19
C MET A 263 -11.54 0.32 10.40
N ALA A 264 -12.68 -0.32 10.65
CA ALA A 264 -12.80 -1.35 11.68
C ALA A 264 -11.89 -2.55 11.38
N SER A 265 -11.92 -3.06 10.14
CA SER A 265 -11.08 -4.17 9.70
C SER A 265 -9.58 -3.83 9.71
N LEU A 266 -9.20 -2.63 9.26
CA LEU A 266 -7.83 -2.14 9.24
C LEU A 266 -7.28 -2.05 10.66
N LYS A 267 -8.04 -1.45 11.59
CA LYS A 267 -7.64 -1.37 12.99
C LYS A 267 -7.42 -2.75 13.60
N GLN A 268 -8.37 -3.67 13.44
CA GLN A 268 -8.25 -5.03 13.94
C GLN A 268 -7.01 -5.73 13.36
N ARG A 269 -6.74 -5.52 12.06
CA ARG A 269 -5.59 -6.13 11.39
C ARG A 269 -4.27 -5.52 11.86
N ILE A 270 -4.20 -4.22 12.11
CA ILE A 270 -3.03 -3.55 12.72
C ILE A 270 -2.76 -4.16 14.09
N ASP A 271 -3.76 -4.18 14.98
CA ASP A 271 -3.62 -4.69 16.35
C ASP A 271 -3.13 -6.17 16.33
N ALA A 272 -3.67 -7.00 15.43
CA ALA A 272 -3.24 -8.39 15.26
C ALA A 272 -1.81 -8.53 14.69
N SER A 273 -1.45 -7.65 13.74
CA SER A 273 -0.11 -7.66 13.12
C SER A 273 0.96 -7.17 14.08
N GLU A 274 0.66 -6.19 14.94
CA GLU A 274 1.51 -5.75 16.04
C GLU A 274 1.82 -6.90 17.01
N ALA A 275 0.78 -7.59 17.49
CA ALA A 275 0.93 -8.72 18.40
C ALA A 275 1.76 -9.86 17.77
N SER A 276 1.49 -10.19 16.50
CA SER A 276 2.23 -11.21 15.77
C SER A 276 3.70 -10.84 15.58
N LEU A 277 4.00 -9.57 15.30
CA LEU A 277 5.37 -9.07 15.17
C LEU A 277 6.13 -9.11 16.50
N GLU A 278 5.47 -8.74 17.60
CA GLU A 278 6.05 -8.81 18.95
C GLU A 278 6.37 -10.26 19.34
N GLN A 279 5.43 -11.18 19.12
CA GLN A 279 5.63 -12.60 19.36
C GLN A 279 6.81 -13.14 18.53
N ALA A 280 6.86 -12.85 17.23
CA ALA A 280 7.95 -13.32 16.37
C ALA A 280 9.32 -12.77 16.82
N GLN A 281 9.37 -11.52 17.31
CA GLN A 281 10.61 -10.95 17.87
C GLN A 281 11.01 -11.62 19.18
N GLN A 282 10.05 -11.97 20.04
CA GLN A 282 10.30 -12.70 21.27
C GLN A 282 10.86 -14.10 20.97
N GLU A 283 10.26 -14.83 20.03
CA GLU A 283 10.74 -16.15 19.59
C GLU A 283 12.20 -16.09 19.10
N LEU A 284 12.55 -15.09 18.28
CA LEU A 284 13.95 -14.91 17.86
C LEU A 284 14.90 -14.57 19.03
N ASN A 285 14.41 -13.91 20.08
CA ASN A 285 15.21 -13.66 21.27
C ASN A 285 15.43 -14.94 22.08
N GLU A 286 14.41 -15.80 22.18
CA GLU A 286 14.50 -17.11 22.82
C GLU A 286 15.49 -18.01 22.09
N TYR A 287 15.45 -18.06 20.75
CA TYR A 287 16.44 -18.80 19.95
C TYR A 287 17.86 -18.27 20.17
N ASP A 288 18.05 -16.95 20.19
CA ASP A 288 19.36 -16.35 20.44
C ASP A 288 19.92 -16.73 21.82
N ASN A 289 19.06 -16.80 22.84
CA ASN A 289 19.43 -17.18 24.19
C ASN A 289 19.71 -18.70 24.32
N ALA A 290 18.90 -19.54 23.68
CA ALA A 290 19.13 -20.98 23.61
C ALA A 290 20.50 -21.29 22.96
N LEU A 291 20.84 -20.61 21.85
CA LEU A 291 22.14 -20.75 21.21
C LEU A 291 23.30 -20.28 22.10
N LYS A 292 23.16 -19.14 22.82
CA LYS A 292 24.17 -18.69 23.78
C LYS A 292 24.42 -19.74 24.87
N LYS A 293 23.34 -20.31 25.42
CA LYS A 293 23.41 -21.37 26.43
C LYS A 293 24.11 -22.61 25.87
N GLY A 294 23.72 -23.07 24.68
CA GLY A 294 24.35 -24.21 24.00
C GLY A 294 25.84 -23.99 23.73
N ILE A 295 26.25 -22.79 23.30
CA ILE A 295 27.67 -22.44 23.12
C ILE A 295 28.42 -22.52 24.46
N ALA A 296 27.86 -21.97 25.54
CA ALA A 296 28.49 -22.01 26.85
C ALA A 296 28.66 -23.44 27.38
N GLN A 297 27.63 -24.28 27.21
CA GLN A 297 27.68 -25.71 27.56
C GLN A 297 28.71 -26.47 26.72
N CYS A 298 28.81 -26.17 25.43
CA CYS A 298 29.79 -26.80 24.56
C CYS A 298 31.24 -26.38 24.93
N GLU A 299 31.48 -25.10 25.22
CA GLU A 299 32.81 -24.65 25.64
C GLU A 299 33.21 -25.18 27.01
N SER A 300 32.26 -25.40 27.94
CA SER A 300 32.57 -26.01 29.24
C SER A 300 33.02 -27.47 29.12
N VAL A 301 32.52 -28.22 28.13
CA VAL A 301 33.02 -29.57 27.81
C VAL A 301 34.51 -29.53 27.45
N LYS A 302 34.92 -28.56 26.63
CA LYS A 302 36.31 -28.42 26.18
C LYS A 302 37.28 -27.98 27.28
N GLN A 303 36.78 -27.44 28.39
CA GLN A 303 37.60 -27.05 29.54
C GLN A 303 37.96 -28.24 30.46
N GLN A 304 37.26 -29.38 30.33
CA GLN A 304 37.59 -30.57 31.10
C GLN A 304 38.86 -31.24 30.54
N THR A 305 39.76 -31.73 31.40
CA THR A 305 41.02 -32.34 30.98
C THR A 305 41.02 -33.84 31.14
N ALA A 306 41.73 -34.55 30.25
CA ALA A 306 41.85 -36.01 30.31
C ALA A 306 42.69 -36.52 31.49
N ALA A 307 43.55 -35.67 32.08
CA ALA A 307 44.30 -36.03 33.28
C ALA A 307 43.35 -36.21 34.46
N ASP A 308 43.30 -37.43 35.01
CA ASP A 308 42.51 -37.82 36.19
C ASP A 308 40.98 -37.64 36.06
N ILE A 309 40.44 -37.84 34.85
CA ILE A 309 38.99 -37.76 34.60
C ILE A 309 38.22 -38.83 35.40
N SER A 310 37.25 -38.40 36.20
CA SER A 310 36.34 -39.29 36.93
C SER A 310 35.13 -39.67 36.08
N GLN A 311 34.47 -40.78 36.41
CA GLN A 311 33.22 -41.19 35.76
C GLN A 311 32.14 -40.09 35.84
N GLU A 312 32.08 -39.37 36.96
CA GLU A 312 31.14 -38.27 37.17
C GLU A 312 31.47 -37.05 36.29
N SER A 313 32.76 -36.70 36.17
CA SER A 313 33.20 -35.59 35.32
C SER A 313 32.90 -35.88 33.85
N TYR A 314 33.21 -37.10 33.38
CA TYR A 314 32.85 -37.55 32.05
C TYR A 314 31.33 -37.52 31.81
N ALA A 315 30.53 -38.05 32.74
CA ALA A 315 29.07 -38.03 32.61
C ALA A 315 28.52 -36.59 32.50
N ASN A 316 29.08 -35.65 33.26
CA ASN A 316 28.75 -34.23 33.16
C ASN A 316 29.18 -33.62 31.81
N ALA A 317 30.38 -33.94 31.32
CA ALA A 317 30.86 -33.50 30.01
C ALA A 317 29.92 -33.99 28.89
N ARG A 318 29.55 -35.27 28.94
CA ARG A 318 28.62 -35.88 28.00
C ARG A 318 27.25 -35.20 28.04
N ALA A 319 26.68 -35.01 29.23
CA ALA A 319 25.38 -34.35 29.40
C ALA A 319 25.40 -32.90 28.88
N GLN A 320 26.50 -32.17 29.08
CA GLN A 320 26.67 -30.81 28.55
C GLN A 320 26.78 -30.79 27.02
N TYR A 321 27.53 -31.73 26.43
CA TYR A 321 27.64 -31.90 24.99
C TYR A 321 26.27 -32.22 24.37
N GLU A 322 25.55 -33.18 24.95
CA GLU A 322 24.20 -33.56 24.53
C GLU A 322 23.26 -32.34 24.62
N SER A 323 23.22 -31.63 25.75
CA SER A 323 22.34 -30.45 25.92
C SER A 323 22.63 -29.33 24.90
N ALA A 324 23.91 -29.14 24.54
CA ALA A 324 24.30 -28.20 23.49
C ALA A 324 23.82 -28.65 22.10
N LEU A 325 23.90 -29.96 21.82
CA LEU A 325 23.40 -30.57 20.58
C LEU A 325 21.87 -30.41 20.43
N GLU A 326 21.13 -30.64 21.51
CA GLU A 326 19.69 -30.43 21.57
C GLU A 326 19.32 -28.97 21.29
N SER A 327 19.99 -28.02 21.96
CA SER A 327 19.78 -26.59 21.75
C SER A 327 19.98 -26.20 20.28
N ARG A 328 21.01 -26.76 19.62
CA ARG A 328 21.28 -26.56 18.18
C ARG A 328 20.13 -27.10 17.32
N ASN A 329 19.70 -28.33 17.57
CA ASN A 329 18.67 -29.00 16.76
C ASN A 329 17.32 -28.33 16.90
N THR A 330 16.89 -28.03 18.13
CA THR A 330 15.62 -27.37 18.43
C THR A 330 15.55 -26.01 17.74
N VAL A 331 16.59 -25.19 17.86
CA VAL A 331 16.62 -23.87 17.20
C VAL A 331 16.61 -24.02 15.68
N ARG A 332 17.38 -24.95 15.11
CA ARG A 332 17.41 -25.14 13.65
C ARG A 332 16.04 -25.52 13.09
N THR A 333 15.35 -26.47 13.72
CA THR A 333 14.00 -26.90 13.33
C THR A 333 12.99 -25.77 13.49
N ALA A 334 13.10 -24.98 14.57
CA ALA A 334 12.22 -23.84 14.78
C ALA A 334 12.42 -22.76 13.71
N LEU A 335 13.68 -22.45 13.36
CA LEU A 335 14.01 -21.47 12.32
C LEU A 335 13.58 -21.91 10.91
N SER A 336 13.65 -23.20 10.59
CA SER A 336 13.16 -23.70 9.30
C SER A 336 11.65 -23.53 9.14
N ASN A 337 10.91 -23.59 10.25
CA ASN A 337 9.45 -23.46 10.27
C ASN A 337 8.97 -22.00 10.44
N SER A 338 9.84 -21.08 10.86
CA SER A 338 9.49 -19.68 11.10
C SER A 338 9.44 -18.86 9.81
N THR A 339 8.23 -18.57 9.30
CA THR A 339 8.02 -17.71 8.13
C THR A 339 8.64 -16.31 8.31
N TYR A 340 8.49 -15.72 9.50
CA TYR A 340 9.10 -14.44 9.86
C TYR A 340 10.61 -14.47 9.66
N TYR A 341 11.29 -15.49 10.20
CA TYR A 341 12.74 -15.65 10.05
C TYR A 341 13.14 -15.80 8.58
N GLN A 342 12.43 -16.63 7.82
CA GLN A 342 12.74 -16.86 6.40
C GLN A 342 12.65 -15.56 5.58
N ASN A 343 11.65 -14.72 5.85
CA ASN A 343 11.48 -13.44 5.17
C ASN A 343 12.51 -12.39 5.64
N GLN A 344 12.99 -12.49 6.88
CA GLN A 344 13.91 -11.54 7.51
C GLN A 344 15.35 -12.05 7.65
N LYS A 345 15.79 -13.03 6.85
CA LYS A 345 17.16 -13.58 6.87
C LYS A 345 18.27 -12.52 6.79
N ARG A 346 17.98 -11.38 6.16
CA ARG A 346 18.95 -10.29 6.01
C ARG A 346 19.04 -9.35 7.22
N SER A 347 18.12 -9.47 8.18
CA SER A 347 18.07 -8.65 9.38
C SER A 347 19.32 -8.88 10.25
N GLN A 348 19.68 -7.87 11.05
CA GLN A 348 20.80 -7.98 11.98
C GLN A 348 20.59 -9.10 13.00
N LYS A 349 19.36 -9.32 13.47
CA LYS A 349 19.01 -10.39 14.40
C LYS A 349 19.19 -11.76 13.76
N ALA A 350 18.71 -11.96 12.53
CA ALA A 350 18.88 -13.22 11.82
C ALA A 350 20.36 -13.55 11.59
N ARG A 351 21.16 -12.58 11.13
CA ARG A 351 22.61 -12.76 10.98
C ARG A 351 23.32 -13.11 12.30
N SER A 352 22.87 -12.53 13.42
CA SER A 352 23.39 -12.89 14.75
C SER A 352 23.07 -14.33 15.13
N ILE A 353 21.84 -14.79 14.83
CA ILE A 353 21.41 -16.17 15.07
C ILE A 353 22.23 -17.14 14.20
N ASP A 354 22.33 -16.88 12.89
CA ASP A 354 23.13 -17.70 11.97
C ASP A 354 24.60 -17.79 12.42
N SER A 355 25.20 -16.66 12.84
CA SER A 355 26.56 -16.63 13.36
C SER A 355 26.73 -17.49 14.63
N LYS A 356 25.75 -17.46 15.55
CA LYS A 356 25.78 -18.28 16.76
C LYS A 356 25.57 -19.76 16.46
N LEU A 357 24.69 -20.09 15.52
CA LEU A 357 24.54 -21.46 15.02
C LEU A 357 25.86 -21.99 14.45
N GLY A 358 26.54 -21.22 13.60
CA GLY A 358 27.85 -21.58 13.07
C GLY A 358 28.89 -21.82 14.18
N LYS A 359 28.97 -20.92 15.16
CA LYS A 359 29.86 -21.08 16.32
C LYS A 359 29.55 -22.34 17.13
N LEU A 360 28.27 -22.62 17.37
CA LEU A 360 27.85 -23.80 18.09
C LEU A 360 28.19 -25.09 17.32
N ASN A 361 27.98 -25.10 16.00
CA ASN A 361 28.35 -26.23 15.14
C ASN A 361 29.85 -26.53 15.21
N THR A 362 30.70 -25.51 15.05
CA THR A 362 32.16 -25.65 15.16
C THR A 362 32.57 -26.13 16.55
N CYS A 363 31.94 -25.61 17.61
CA CYS A 363 32.22 -26.06 18.97
C CYS A 363 31.82 -27.54 19.17
N LEU A 364 30.63 -27.94 18.75
CA LEU A 364 30.13 -29.31 18.90
C LEU A 364 31.02 -30.32 18.18
N GLU A 365 31.53 -29.98 17.00
CA GLU A 365 32.47 -30.83 16.27
C GLU A 365 33.76 -31.07 17.08
N SER A 366 34.33 -30.01 17.64
CA SER A 366 35.52 -30.10 18.52
C SER A 366 35.20 -30.85 19.83
N ALA A 367 34.07 -30.55 20.46
CA ALA A 367 33.65 -31.15 21.72
C ALA A 367 33.36 -32.65 21.57
N ARG A 368 32.83 -33.09 20.43
CA ARG A 368 32.61 -34.52 20.14
C ARG A 368 33.90 -35.33 20.19
N SER A 369 34.94 -34.85 19.51
CA SER A 369 36.26 -35.47 19.54
C SER A 369 36.82 -35.48 20.97
N HIS A 370 36.69 -34.36 21.69
CA HIS A 370 37.16 -34.23 23.06
C HIS A 370 36.46 -35.17 24.04
N VAL A 371 35.12 -35.30 23.98
CA VAL A 371 34.36 -36.25 24.82
C VAL A 371 34.81 -37.68 24.59
N SER A 372 35.09 -38.06 23.34
CA SER A 372 35.67 -39.37 23.02
C SER A 372 37.06 -39.56 23.65
N THR A 373 37.90 -38.52 23.69
CA THR A 373 39.20 -38.56 24.37
C THR A 373 39.04 -38.68 25.89
N LEU A 374 38.10 -37.94 26.49
CA LEU A 374 37.79 -38.03 27.92
C LEU A 374 37.33 -39.44 28.30
N PHE A 375 36.51 -40.07 27.46
CA PHE A 375 36.09 -41.46 27.68
C PHE A 375 37.29 -42.42 27.67
N ALA A 376 38.16 -42.32 26.67
CA ALA A 376 39.33 -43.19 26.54
C ALA A 376 40.32 -43.06 27.72
N ALA A 377 40.30 -41.93 28.43
CA ALA A 377 41.10 -41.67 29.61
C ALA A 377 40.46 -42.17 30.92
N LEU A 378 39.22 -42.66 30.90
CA LEU A 378 38.57 -43.20 32.10
C LEU A 378 39.35 -44.42 32.61
N PRO A 379 39.57 -44.54 33.93
CA PRO A 379 40.18 -45.73 34.50
C PRO A 379 39.28 -46.93 34.21
N LEU A 380 39.78 -47.86 33.39
CA LEU A 380 39.13 -49.13 33.12
C LEU A 380 38.84 -49.80 34.46
N LYS A 381 37.57 -49.81 34.88
CA LYS A 381 37.13 -50.76 35.90
C LYS A 381 37.47 -52.13 35.34
N PRO A 382 38.23 -52.99 36.05
CA PRO A 382 38.46 -54.35 35.58
C PRO A 382 37.08 -54.98 35.41
N MET A 383 36.67 -55.17 34.15
CA MET A 383 35.52 -55.99 33.85
C MET A 383 35.86 -57.36 34.41
N ALA A 384 35.16 -57.77 35.46
CA ALA A 384 35.02 -59.18 35.74
C ALA A 384 34.55 -59.78 34.41
N ALA A 385 35.38 -60.66 33.84
CA ALA A 385 35.03 -61.43 32.68
C ALA A 385 33.82 -62.29 33.07
N ASN A 386 32.62 -61.74 32.93
CA ASN A 386 31.43 -62.56 32.81
C ASN A 386 31.54 -63.17 31.43
N THR A 387 32.26 -64.29 31.40
CA THR A 387 32.09 -65.39 30.47
C THR A 387 30.60 -65.49 30.17
N ALA A 388 30.16 -64.94 29.04
CA ALA A 388 28.83 -65.17 28.56
C ALA A 388 28.74 -66.68 28.37
N GLN A 389 27.99 -67.35 29.26
CA GLN A 389 27.61 -68.73 29.06
C GLN A 389 26.90 -68.77 27.72
N GLN A 390 27.57 -69.36 26.72
CA GLN A 390 26.93 -69.86 25.52
C GLN A 390 25.82 -70.80 25.97
N SER A 391 24.59 -70.31 26.00
CA SER A 391 23.43 -71.18 26.01
C SER A 391 23.39 -71.85 24.65
N ASN A 392 23.86 -73.11 24.61
CA ASN A 392 23.66 -74.01 23.48
C ASN A 392 22.16 -74.21 23.28
N ILE A 393 21.54 -73.36 22.48
CA ILE A 393 20.24 -73.60 21.87
C ILE A 393 20.52 -74.25 20.51
N LYS A 394 19.84 -75.37 20.27
CA LYS A 394 19.94 -76.25 19.08
C LYS A 394 20.26 -75.48 17.80
N GLN A 395 21.38 -75.85 17.18
CA GLN A 395 21.72 -75.54 15.78
C GLN A 395 20.59 -76.01 14.85
N THR A 396 19.77 -75.08 14.39
CA THR A 396 19.14 -75.16 13.07
C THR A 396 20.17 -74.67 12.07
N GLY A 397 20.64 -75.57 11.20
CA GLY A 397 21.76 -75.30 10.31
C GLY A 397 21.47 -74.18 9.32
N GLY A 398 22.35 -73.18 9.28
CA GLY A 398 22.74 -72.41 8.10
C GLY A 398 21.69 -71.58 7.33
N VAL A 399 20.41 -71.60 7.70
CA VAL A 399 19.37 -70.81 7.03
C VAL A 399 19.40 -69.36 7.57
N PRO A 400 19.62 -68.36 6.71
CA PRO A 400 19.57 -66.95 7.12
C PRO A 400 18.15 -66.54 7.54
N PRO A 401 17.99 -65.75 8.61
CA PRO A 401 16.69 -65.34 9.10
C PRO A 401 16.01 -64.37 8.13
N LYS A 402 14.67 -64.33 8.14
CA LYS A 402 13.90 -63.38 7.32
C LYS A 402 13.81 -61.99 7.95
N LYS A 403 13.96 -61.91 9.27
CA LYS A 403 14.07 -60.65 10.02
C LYS A 403 15.12 -60.76 11.10
N ILE A 404 15.72 -59.65 11.49
CA ILE A 404 16.66 -59.58 12.60
C ILE A 404 16.15 -58.54 13.58
N SER A 405 15.89 -58.94 14.81
CA SER A 405 15.67 -58.00 15.90
C SER A 405 16.98 -57.74 16.62
N GLY A 406 17.28 -56.48 16.91
CA GLY A 406 18.50 -56.09 17.58
C GLY A 406 18.27 -55.11 18.73
N SER A 407 19.13 -55.17 19.74
CA SER A 407 19.25 -54.18 20.81
C SER A 407 20.70 -53.75 20.92
N ILE A 408 20.93 -52.45 20.82
CA ILE A 408 22.25 -51.83 20.87
C ILE A 408 22.37 -51.10 22.20
N ARG A 409 23.52 -51.26 22.86
CA ARG A 409 23.85 -50.55 24.09
C ARG A 409 25.25 -49.95 23.99
N MET A 410 25.34 -48.64 24.15
CA MET A 410 26.58 -47.87 24.11
C MET A 410 27.14 -47.71 25.53
N LEU A 411 28.46 -47.83 25.67
CA LEU A 411 29.18 -47.56 26.92
C LEU A 411 29.77 -46.13 26.95
N ASP A 412 29.99 -45.53 25.77
CA ASP A 412 30.49 -44.15 25.54
C ASP A 412 29.37 -43.25 24.98
N THR A 413 29.74 -42.18 24.28
CA THR A 413 28.89 -41.23 23.57
C THR A 413 28.00 -41.97 22.58
N THR A 414 26.70 -41.71 22.69
CA THR A 414 25.73 -42.28 21.77
C THR A 414 25.91 -41.63 20.40
N PRO A 415 26.07 -42.43 19.34
CA PRO A 415 26.15 -41.90 17.99
C PRO A 415 24.80 -41.29 17.62
N GLU A 416 24.80 -40.31 16.72
CA GLU A 416 23.54 -39.70 16.26
C GLU A 416 22.62 -40.72 15.58
N PHE A 417 23.21 -41.69 14.88
CA PHE A 417 22.49 -42.74 14.17
C PHE A 417 23.35 -44.00 13.98
N ILE A 418 22.70 -45.07 13.54
CA ILE A 418 23.29 -46.31 13.04
C ILE A 418 22.64 -46.65 11.70
N VAL A 419 23.45 -47.11 10.75
CA VAL A 419 22.96 -47.69 9.50
C VAL A 419 23.03 -49.20 9.61
N ALA A 420 21.90 -49.87 9.45
CA ALA A 420 21.80 -51.33 9.42
C ALA A 420 21.29 -51.81 8.06
N TYR A 421 21.93 -52.81 7.48
CA TYR A 421 21.47 -53.43 6.24
C TYR A 421 22.00 -54.86 6.09
N MET A 422 21.35 -55.63 5.21
CA MET A 422 21.75 -56.96 4.80
C MET A 422 22.33 -56.93 3.38
N VAL A 423 23.38 -57.71 3.10
CA VAL A 423 24.01 -57.78 1.77
C VAL A 423 23.16 -58.66 0.86
N ASP A 424 22.08 -58.07 0.36
CA ASP A 424 21.02 -58.76 -0.38
C ASP A 424 21.22 -58.75 -1.90
N GLY A 425 22.35 -58.21 -2.37
CA GLY A 425 22.70 -58.10 -3.79
C GLY A 425 21.94 -57.01 -4.54
N SER A 426 21.07 -56.27 -3.86
CA SER A 426 20.49 -55.04 -4.41
C SER A 426 21.46 -53.87 -4.26
N LYS A 427 21.15 -52.72 -4.88
CA LYS A 427 22.00 -51.53 -4.81
C LYS A 427 21.17 -50.26 -4.51
N PRO A 428 21.75 -49.27 -3.81
CA PRO A 428 21.12 -47.95 -3.63
C PRO A 428 20.77 -47.26 -4.95
N ASP A 429 20.01 -46.17 -4.88
CA ASP A 429 19.61 -45.38 -6.06
C ASP A 429 20.84 -44.86 -6.82
N ASP A 430 20.93 -45.20 -8.12
CA ASP A 430 21.98 -44.77 -9.05
C ASP A 430 22.01 -43.24 -9.28
N ASN A 431 20.96 -42.51 -8.86
CA ASN A 431 20.77 -41.08 -9.10
C ASN A 431 20.84 -40.20 -7.84
N LEU A 432 21.56 -40.62 -6.80
CA LEU A 432 21.75 -39.85 -5.57
C LEU A 432 22.13 -38.38 -5.84
N GLU A 433 21.34 -37.44 -5.29
CA GLU A 433 21.63 -36.00 -5.26
C GLU A 433 21.81 -35.53 -3.81
N VAL A 434 23.04 -35.20 -3.44
CA VAL A 434 23.41 -34.54 -2.18
C VAL A 434 23.15 -33.05 -2.32
N VAL A 435 22.24 -32.48 -1.53
CA VAL A 435 21.90 -31.05 -1.61
C VAL A 435 22.42 -30.30 -0.39
N ILE A 436 23.08 -29.17 -0.65
CA ILE A 436 23.55 -28.24 0.38
C ILE A 436 22.72 -26.97 0.30
N ASP A 437 22.05 -26.61 1.38
CA ASP A 437 21.32 -25.36 1.54
C ASP A 437 22.05 -24.39 2.49
N SER A 438 21.41 -23.25 2.78
CA SER A 438 21.98 -22.22 3.68
C SER A 438 22.15 -22.70 5.13
N SER A 439 21.50 -23.79 5.53
CA SER A 439 21.54 -24.38 6.86
C SER A 439 22.47 -25.62 6.94
N GLY A 440 22.75 -26.26 5.81
CA GLY A 440 23.72 -27.35 5.67
C GLY A 440 23.30 -28.38 4.64
N PHE A 441 23.75 -29.63 4.78
CA PHE A 441 23.22 -30.74 3.97
C PHE A 441 21.75 -31.00 4.32
N ASP A 442 20.96 -31.40 3.32
CA ASP A 442 19.51 -31.62 3.47
C ASP A 442 19.15 -32.96 4.12
N HIS A 443 20.09 -33.92 4.16
CA HIS A 443 19.94 -35.20 4.86
C HIS A 443 21.10 -35.44 5.82
N PRO A 444 20.87 -36.14 6.95
CA PRO A 444 21.92 -36.51 7.89
C PRO A 444 22.83 -37.62 7.33
N VAL A 445 22.29 -38.49 6.49
CA VAL A 445 22.97 -39.63 5.87
C VAL A 445 22.47 -39.83 4.45
N TYR A 446 23.39 -40.05 3.52
CA TYR A 446 23.13 -40.45 2.15
C TYR A 446 23.61 -41.89 1.91
N PHE A 447 23.03 -42.58 0.93
CA PHE A 447 23.36 -43.98 0.63
C PHE A 447 23.75 -44.12 -0.83
N VAL A 448 24.88 -44.76 -1.09
CA VAL A 448 25.44 -44.90 -2.43
C VAL A 448 26.03 -46.30 -2.59
N GLY A 449 25.97 -46.85 -3.79
CA GLY A 449 26.58 -48.14 -4.10
C GLY A 449 28.09 -48.03 -4.32
N ASN A 450 28.76 -49.17 -4.21
CA ASN A 450 30.20 -49.24 -4.33
C ASN A 450 30.67 -48.90 -5.75
N GLY A 451 31.55 -47.91 -5.87
CA GLY A 451 32.08 -47.43 -7.15
C GLY A 451 31.12 -46.56 -7.96
N ASP A 452 29.91 -46.29 -7.46
CA ASP A 452 28.92 -45.46 -8.14
C ASP A 452 29.29 -43.98 -8.13
N THR A 453 28.60 -43.22 -8.97
CA THR A 453 28.69 -41.75 -9.00
C THR A 453 27.45 -41.12 -8.41
N PHE A 454 27.62 -39.99 -7.73
CA PHE A 454 26.52 -39.21 -7.17
C PHE A 454 26.70 -37.73 -7.50
N ARG A 455 25.63 -36.95 -7.37
CA ARG A 455 25.63 -35.51 -7.66
C ARG A 455 25.61 -34.71 -6.37
N ILE A 456 26.34 -33.61 -6.35
CA ILE A 456 26.37 -32.63 -5.25
C ILE A 456 25.87 -31.30 -5.80
N LYS A 457 24.81 -30.75 -5.20
CA LYS A 457 24.14 -29.53 -5.63
C LYS A 457 24.13 -28.50 -4.52
N SER A 458 24.57 -27.27 -4.81
CA SER A 458 24.46 -26.15 -3.86
C SER A 458 23.24 -25.29 -4.19
N LYS A 459 22.31 -25.18 -3.24
CA LYS A 459 21.24 -24.18 -3.20
C LYS A 459 21.65 -22.92 -2.41
N ASP A 460 22.78 -22.96 -1.72
CA ASP A 460 23.36 -21.81 -1.05
C ASP A 460 23.98 -20.81 -2.06
N PHE A 461 24.19 -19.57 -1.65
CA PHE A 461 24.85 -18.53 -2.45
C PHE A 461 26.38 -18.59 -2.38
N ALA A 462 26.94 -19.41 -1.51
CA ALA A 462 28.37 -19.53 -1.35
C ALA A 462 28.99 -20.60 -2.24
N THR A 463 30.32 -20.56 -2.29
CA THR A 463 31.13 -21.65 -2.84
C THR A 463 31.50 -22.60 -1.71
N HIS A 464 31.36 -23.90 -1.97
CA HIS A 464 31.75 -24.96 -1.05
C HIS A 464 32.82 -25.84 -1.69
N ARG A 465 33.80 -26.24 -0.90
CA ARG A 465 34.69 -27.36 -1.20
C ARG A 465 34.26 -28.53 -0.32
N ILE A 466 33.73 -29.56 -0.96
CA ILE A 466 33.18 -30.73 -0.30
C ILE A 466 34.23 -31.84 -0.26
N SER A 467 34.46 -32.38 0.92
CA SER A 467 35.36 -33.49 1.17
C SER A 467 34.65 -34.65 1.87
N ALA A 468 35.05 -35.88 1.54
CA ALA A 468 34.72 -37.08 2.29
C ALA A 468 35.88 -37.41 3.23
N ILE A 469 35.59 -37.62 4.51
CA ILE A 469 36.60 -37.88 5.55
C ILE A 469 36.17 -39.08 6.39
N ASN A 470 37.10 -39.98 6.70
CA ASN A 470 36.94 -41.00 7.73
C ASN A 470 38.26 -41.14 8.48
N ASP A 471 38.27 -40.67 9.73
CA ASP A 471 39.46 -40.62 10.56
C ASP A 471 39.99 -42.01 10.95
N LEU A 472 39.12 -43.01 11.10
CA LEU A 472 39.53 -44.39 11.46
C LEU A 472 40.31 -45.07 10.34
N MET A 473 40.03 -44.71 9.09
CA MET A 473 40.71 -45.26 7.92
C MET A 473 41.85 -44.38 7.41
N ASP A 474 42.15 -43.27 8.10
CA ASP A 474 43.04 -42.21 7.60
C ASP A 474 42.67 -41.78 6.16
N PHE A 475 41.36 -41.67 5.90
CA PHE A 475 40.82 -41.38 4.58
C PHE A 475 40.36 -39.92 4.50
N SER A 476 40.87 -39.19 3.51
CA SER A 476 40.39 -37.84 3.18
C SER A 476 40.47 -37.60 1.68
N GLU A 477 39.34 -37.25 1.07
CA GLU A 477 39.27 -36.95 -0.35
C GLU A 477 38.44 -35.70 -0.63
N ASN A 478 38.92 -34.87 -1.56
CA ASN A 478 38.15 -33.74 -2.06
C ASN A 478 37.22 -34.20 -3.19
N LEU A 479 35.92 -34.22 -2.92
CA LEU A 479 34.91 -34.69 -3.85
C LEU A 479 34.59 -33.67 -4.93
N ALA A 480 34.34 -32.41 -4.54
CA ALA A 480 33.95 -31.38 -5.49
C ALA A 480 34.13 -29.96 -4.94
N ARG A 481 34.29 -29.00 -5.86
CA ARG A 481 34.08 -27.57 -5.59
C ARG A 481 32.78 -27.14 -6.27
N VAL A 482 31.78 -26.75 -5.48
CA VAL A 482 30.42 -26.44 -5.94
C VAL A 482 30.11 -24.98 -5.64
N GLN A 483 29.82 -24.18 -6.66
CA GLN A 483 29.36 -22.81 -6.50
C GLN A 483 27.83 -22.75 -6.40
N SER A 484 27.30 -21.58 -6.08
CA SER A 484 25.85 -21.36 -6.00
C SER A 484 25.12 -21.86 -7.25
N ARG A 485 24.07 -22.66 -7.02
CA ARG A 485 23.20 -23.26 -8.04
C ARG A 485 23.91 -24.20 -9.02
N GLN A 486 25.15 -24.59 -8.74
CA GLN A 486 25.85 -25.59 -9.53
C GLN A 486 25.57 -27.00 -8.99
N THR A 487 25.63 -27.96 -9.91
CA THR A 487 25.68 -29.39 -9.61
C THR A 487 27.00 -29.95 -10.12
N ARG A 488 27.66 -30.78 -9.32
CA ARG A 488 28.90 -31.49 -9.68
C ARG A 488 28.74 -32.98 -9.40
N THR A 489 29.35 -33.81 -10.24
CA THR A 489 29.39 -35.25 -10.03
C THR A 489 30.64 -35.62 -9.24
N ALA A 490 30.49 -36.51 -8.27
CA ALA A 490 31.57 -37.15 -7.51
C ALA A 490 31.43 -38.68 -7.65
N LYS A 491 32.51 -39.39 -7.36
CA LYS A 491 32.56 -40.86 -7.41
C LYS A 491 32.92 -41.42 -6.04
N VAL A 492 32.34 -42.57 -5.71
CA VAL A 492 32.71 -43.34 -4.52
C VAL A 492 34.04 -44.05 -4.76
N THR A 493 35.01 -43.72 -3.92
CA THR A 493 36.41 -44.19 -3.99
C THR A 493 36.86 -44.89 -2.70
N TRP A 494 36.05 -44.84 -1.65
CA TRP A 494 36.29 -45.49 -0.37
C TRP A 494 35.71 -46.91 -0.35
N PRO A 495 36.21 -47.81 0.53
CA PRO A 495 35.80 -49.22 0.57
C PRO A 495 34.29 -49.42 0.79
N SER A 496 33.74 -50.54 0.33
CA SER A 496 32.36 -50.91 0.64
C SER A 496 32.16 -51.19 2.13
N ASN A 497 30.92 -51.06 2.58
CA ASN A 497 30.51 -51.24 3.97
C ASN A 497 31.21 -50.25 4.92
N THR A 498 31.40 -49.01 4.46
CA THR A 498 32.00 -47.94 5.27
C THR A 498 31.16 -46.67 5.21
N LEU A 499 31.31 -45.86 6.26
CA LEU A 499 30.68 -44.56 6.39
C LEU A 499 31.77 -43.49 6.30
N VAL A 500 31.58 -42.48 5.47
CA VAL A 500 32.47 -41.30 5.43
C VAL A 500 31.67 -40.05 5.73
N GLN A 501 32.28 -39.10 6.42
CA GLN A 501 31.69 -37.81 6.74
C GLN A 501 31.87 -36.85 5.56
N LEU A 502 30.77 -36.28 5.09
CA LEU A 502 30.75 -35.20 4.12
C LEU A 502 30.92 -33.86 4.85
N ARG A 503 32.01 -33.16 4.56
CA ARG A 503 32.32 -31.85 5.13
C ARG A 503 32.42 -30.80 4.04
N SER A 504 31.98 -29.59 4.38
CA SER A 504 32.22 -28.38 3.60
C SER A 504 33.37 -27.62 4.26
N ASP A 505 34.24 -27.00 3.47
CA ASP A 505 35.30 -26.09 3.95
C ASP A 505 34.75 -24.89 4.73
N ARG A 506 33.47 -24.58 4.54
CA ARG A 506 32.74 -23.63 5.35
C ARG A 506 32.31 -24.24 6.69
N GLY A 507 32.93 -23.81 7.79
CA GLY A 507 32.68 -24.32 9.15
C GLY A 507 31.29 -24.03 9.74
N ASP A 508 30.46 -23.23 9.07
CA ASP A 508 29.05 -23.02 9.41
C ASP A 508 28.11 -24.11 8.84
N VAL A 509 28.59 -24.91 7.88
CA VAL A 509 27.85 -26.03 7.29
C VAL A 509 28.03 -27.27 8.15
N VAL A 510 26.94 -27.74 8.78
CA VAL A 510 26.95 -28.99 9.54
C VAL A 510 27.33 -30.15 8.63
N PRO A 511 28.27 -31.04 9.03
CA PRO A 511 28.61 -32.22 8.26
C PRO A 511 27.42 -33.18 8.07
N SER A 512 27.46 -33.96 7.00
CA SER A 512 26.57 -35.11 6.78
C SER A 512 27.40 -36.37 6.66
N TYR A 513 26.77 -37.52 6.41
CA TYR A 513 27.46 -38.78 6.15
C TYR A 513 27.01 -39.37 4.83
N ILE A 514 27.88 -40.16 4.21
CA ILE A 514 27.53 -40.99 3.08
C ILE A 514 27.99 -42.41 3.35
N ALA A 515 27.07 -43.36 3.26
CA ALA A 515 27.29 -44.77 3.47
C ALA A 515 27.48 -45.47 2.13
N ASN A 516 28.63 -46.11 1.93
CA ASN A 516 28.87 -46.99 0.79
C ASN A 516 28.35 -48.38 1.16
N ILE A 517 27.16 -48.73 0.66
CA ILE A 517 26.45 -49.97 1.04
C ILE A 517 26.08 -50.78 -0.20
N GLU A 518 26.04 -52.10 -0.02
CA GLU A 518 25.70 -53.09 -1.06
C GLU A 518 24.25 -53.57 -0.89
N SER A 519 23.34 -52.63 -0.60
CA SER A 519 21.91 -52.91 -0.50
C SER A 519 21.05 -51.66 -0.69
N SER A 520 19.91 -51.83 -1.36
CA SER A 520 18.80 -50.88 -1.37
C SER A 520 17.99 -50.89 -0.06
N GLN A 521 17.98 -52.03 0.66
CA GLN A 521 17.20 -52.23 1.86
C GLN A 521 18.07 -51.92 3.09
N HIS A 522 17.88 -50.72 3.62
CA HIS A 522 18.65 -50.22 4.75
C HIS A 522 17.72 -49.56 5.77
N GLN A 523 18.16 -49.55 7.01
CA GLN A 523 17.48 -48.89 8.11
C GLN A 523 18.42 -47.86 8.74
N LEU A 524 17.95 -46.62 8.80
CA LEU A 524 18.58 -45.57 9.59
C LEU A 524 17.95 -45.57 10.98
N ILE A 525 18.72 -45.97 11.98
CA ILE A 525 18.28 -46.08 13.38
C ILE A 525 18.81 -44.84 14.11
N MET A 526 17.92 -43.97 14.54
CA MET A 526 18.27 -42.79 15.34
C MET A 526 18.31 -43.18 16.83
N PHE A 527 19.29 -42.69 17.58
CA PHE A 527 19.23 -42.77 19.03
C PHE A 527 18.28 -41.70 19.56
N ASP A 528 17.40 -42.11 20.47
CA ASP A 528 16.68 -41.14 21.30
C ASP A 528 17.67 -40.39 22.17
N PHE A 529 17.44 -39.08 22.28
CA PHE A 529 18.33 -38.20 23.00
C PHE A 529 18.47 -38.63 24.47
N GLY A 530 19.71 -38.80 24.93
CA GLY A 530 20.02 -39.27 26.29
C GLY A 530 19.86 -40.78 26.52
N SER A 531 19.40 -41.55 25.52
CA SER A 531 19.33 -43.01 25.63
C SER A 531 20.68 -43.65 25.31
N ASP A 532 21.17 -44.52 26.20
CA ASP A 532 22.35 -45.36 25.95
C ASP A 532 22.02 -46.60 25.12
N SER A 533 20.74 -46.82 24.80
CA SER A 533 20.28 -48.01 24.09
C SER A 533 19.22 -47.72 23.02
N VAL A 534 19.19 -48.57 22.00
CA VAL A 534 18.16 -48.53 20.96
C VAL A 534 17.83 -49.94 20.50
N THR A 535 16.56 -50.19 20.20
CA THR A 535 16.11 -51.46 19.62
C THR A 535 15.71 -51.23 18.17
N PHE A 536 15.94 -52.23 17.32
CA PHE A 536 15.58 -52.16 15.90
C PHE A 536 15.10 -53.51 15.37
N GLU A 537 14.41 -53.46 14.24
CA GLU A 537 14.06 -54.62 13.42
C GLU A 537 14.51 -54.36 11.99
N LEU A 538 15.34 -55.26 11.48
CA LEU A 538 15.89 -55.23 10.13
C LEU A 538 15.28 -56.36 9.30
N ASP A 539 14.67 -56.01 8.17
CA ASP A 539 14.14 -57.00 7.23
C ASP A 539 15.26 -57.62 6.39
N ASN A 540 15.18 -58.92 6.14
CA ASN A 540 16.11 -59.69 5.31
C ASN A 540 15.33 -60.52 4.26
N PRO A 541 14.63 -59.86 3.33
CA PRO A 541 13.68 -60.52 2.43
C PRO A 541 14.34 -61.54 1.49
N ASN A 542 15.62 -61.37 1.18
CA ASN A 542 16.39 -62.23 0.28
C ASN A 542 17.23 -63.26 1.02
N GLU A 543 17.01 -63.43 2.34
CA GLU A 543 17.73 -64.41 3.17
C GLU A 543 19.25 -64.28 3.01
N ALA A 544 19.77 -63.05 3.04
CA ALA A 544 21.20 -62.78 2.96
C ALA A 544 21.92 -63.31 4.21
N ALA A 545 23.07 -63.96 4.01
CA ALA A 545 23.86 -64.55 5.11
C ALA A 545 24.73 -63.54 5.88
N VAL A 546 24.96 -62.36 5.30
CA VAL A 546 25.84 -61.33 5.85
C VAL A 546 25.10 -59.99 5.85
N GLY A 547 25.27 -59.22 6.92
CA GLY A 547 24.84 -57.82 7.00
C GLY A 547 25.89 -56.97 7.70
N TYR A 548 25.62 -55.67 7.81
CA TYR A 548 26.52 -54.73 8.49
C TYR A 548 25.75 -53.75 9.37
N LEU A 549 26.36 -53.39 10.50
CA LEU A 549 26.03 -52.19 11.26
C LEU A 549 27.16 -51.19 11.08
N LEU A 550 26.83 -50.03 10.49
CA LEU A 550 27.76 -48.92 10.31
C LEU A 550 27.42 -47.82 11.31
N ILE A 551 28.39 -47.45 12.13
CA ILE A 551 28.22 -46.44 13.18
C ILE A 551 29.30 -45.36 12.98
N PRO A 552 28.95 -44.06 13.02
CA PRO A 552 29.93 -42.99 12.90
C PRO A 552 31.09 -43.13 13.89
N ASN A 553 32.32 -43.21 13.37
CA ASN A 553 33.57 -43.37 14.13
C ASN A 553 33.71 -44.71 14.87
N PHE A 554 33.08 -45.78 14.38
CA PHE A 554 33.32 -47.15 14.84
C PHE A 554 33.79 -48.05 13.70
N ASP A 555 34.41 -49.16 14.06
CA ASP A 555 34.73 -50.24 13.12
C ASP A 555 33.40 -50.80 12.55
N PRO A 556 33.28 -51.03 11.22
CA PRO A 556 32.12 -51.70 10.64
C PRO A 556 31.89 -53.05 11.30
N LEU A 557 30.68 -53.27 11.84
CA LEU A 557 30.36 -54.52 12.50
C LEU A 557 29.64 -55.46 11.53
N GLU A 558 30.30 -56.56 11.18
CA GLU A 558 29.71 -57.62 10.35
C GLU A 558 28.71 -58.47 11.15
N ILE A 559 27.51 -58.62 10.60
CA ILE A 559 26.44 -59.46 11.12
C ILE A 559 26.45 -60.80 10.38
N ARG A 560 26.59 -61.89 11.13
CA ARG A 560 26.32 -63.26 10.69
C ARG A 560 25.48 -63.97 11.74
N ILE A 561 24.23 -64.25 11.42
CA ILE A 561 23.25 -64.83 12.33
C ILE A 561 22.29 -65.73 11.55
N SER A 562 21.87 -66.83 12.17
CA SER A 562 20.95 -67.82 11.60
C SER A 562 19.52 -67.64 12.16
N GLU A 563 18.52 -68.21 11.49
CA GLU A 563 17.15 -68.24 12.01
C GLU A 563 17.08 -68.89 13.40
N GLY A 564 16.48 -68.19 14.36
CA GLY A 564 16.38 -68.60 15.77
C GLY A 564 17.64 -68.40 16.62
N GLU A 565 18.77 -67.99 16.02
CA GLU A 565 20.02 -67.73 16.75
C GLU A 565 19.93 -66.41 17.52
N ILE A 566 20.54 -66.36 18.71
CA ILE A 566 20.76 -65.14 19.48
C ILE A 566 22.27 -64.93 19.62
N LYS A 567 22.76 -63.75 19.24
CA LYS A 567 24.19 -63.44 19.19
C LYS A 567 24.48 -62.09 19.83
N SER A 568 25.52 -62.03 20.65
CA SER A 568 26.04 -60.77 21.20
C SER A 568 27.37 -60.43 20.54
N LEU A 569 27.49 -59.20 20.04
CA LEU A 569 28.65 -58.66 19.33
C LEU A 569 29.14 -57.40 20.04
N ALA A 570 30.46 -57.20 20.12
CA ALA A 570 31.03 -55.97 20.64
C ALA A 570 31.05 -54.90 19.56
N LEU A 571 30.68 -53.67 19.91
CA LEU A 571 30.93 -52.49 19.09
C LEU A 571 32.30 -51.93 19.46
N SER A 572 33.20 -51.79 18.49
CA SER A 572 34.57 -51.32 18.73
C SER A 572 34.93 -50.07 17.95
N ARG A 573 35.84 -49.28 18.53
CA ARG A 573 36.60 -48.22 17.87
C ARG A 573 38.07 -48.49 18.14
N ASP A 574 38.90 -48.53 17.10
CA ASP A 574 40.33 -48.87 17.23
C ASP A 574 40.55 -50.20 17.99
N ARG A 575 39.66 -51.17 17.77
CA ARG A 575 39.62 -52.48 18.45
C ARG A 575 39.35 -52.43 19.96
N GLN A 576 38.95 -51.30 20.53
CA GLN A 576 38.50 -51.19 21.92
C GLN A 576 36.97 -51.30 21.99
N PRO A 577 36.40 -52.15 22.87
CA PRO A 577 34.95 -52.30 23.00
C PRO A 577 34.33 -51.08 23.68
N LEU A 578 33.44 -50.40 22.97
CA LEU A 578 32.72 -49.18 23.41
C LEU A 578 31.20 -49.38 23.48
N GLY A 579 30.73 -50.58 23.20
CA GLY A 579 29.31 -50.93 23.22
C GLY A 579 29.10 -52.41 22.93
N SER A 580 27.84 -52.81 22.91
CA SER A 580 27.42 -54.16 22.56
C SER A 580 26.12 -54.15 21.77
N VAL A 581 25.97 -55.14 20.92
CA VAL A 581 24.81 -55.40 20.09
C VAL A 581 24.33 -56.81 20.39
N LEU A 582 23.07 -56.94 20.81
CA LEU A 582 22.38 -58.21 20.97
C LEU A 582 21.45 -58.39 19.76
N LEU A 583 21.65 -59.45 18.98
CA LEU A 583 20.87 -59.78 17.79
C LEU A 583 20.09 -61.07 18.00
N LYS A 584 18.92 -61.15 17.38
CA LYS A 584 18.09 -62.35 17.30
C LYS A 584 17.57 -62.52 15.88
N GLY A 585 17.86 -63.66 15.26
CA GLY A 585 17.28 -64.06 13.98
C GLY A 585 15.83 -64.51 14.19
N LEU A 586 14.90 -63.89 13.47
CA LEU A 586 13.45 -64.13 13.54
C LEU A 586 12.91 -64.81 12.29
#